data_AF-A0A7V5J3S7-F1
#
_entry.id   AF-A0A7V5J3S7-F1
#
_cell.length_a   1.000
_cell.length_b   1.000
_cell.length_c   1.000
_cell.angle_alpha   90.00
_cell.angle_beta   90.00
_cell.angle_gamma   90.00
#
_symmetry.space_group_name_H-M   'P 1'
#
loop_
_entity.id
_entity.type
_entity.pdbx_description
1 polymer ?
#
loop_
_entity_poly.entity_id
_entity_poly.type
_entity_poly.pdbx_seq_one_letter_code
_entity_poly.pdbx_strand_id
1 'polypeptide(L)' 'DININPTSHYGIHGDDIEAMIFAWLAHKRWHNETVTLKSVTGATKNTILGGIYAAG' A
#
# COMPACT_ATOMS: atom_id res chain seq x y z
N ASP A 1 13.21 26.07 8.29
CA ASP A 1 12.58 25.90 6.96
C ASP A 1 12.15 24.47 6.73
N ILE A 2 10.98 24.26 6.13
CA ILE A 2 10.46 22.93 5.75
C ILE A 2 10.61 22.81 4.23
N ASN A 3 11.24 21.73 3.76
CA ASN A 3 11.44 21.48 2.35
C ASN A 3 10.24 20.72 1.77
N ILE A 4 9.69 21.20 0.65
CA ILE A 4 8.53 20.63 -0.04
C ILE A 4 8.98 20.23 -1.45
N ASN A 5 8.91 18.93 -1.76
CA ASN A 5 9.22 18.40 -3.10
C ASN A 5 8.06 17.54 -3.60
N PRO A 6 7.81 17.51 -4.93
CA PRO A 6 6.89 16.54 -5.52
C PRO A 6 7.45 15.12 -5.39
N THR A 7 6.57 14.12 -5.37
CA THR A 7 6.97 12.70 -5.31
C THR A 7 7.87 12.28 -6.47
N SER A 8 7.77 12.97 -7.62
CA SER A 8 8.62 12.74 -8.80
C SER A 8 10.10 13.01 -8.52
N HIS A 9 10.42 13.84 -7.53
CA HIS A 9 11.78 13.99 -7.01
C HIS A 9 12.37 12.67 -6.50
N TYR A 10 11.52 11.75 -6.02
CA TYR A 10 11.87 10.41 -5.54
C TYR A 10 11.64 9.32 -6.61
N GLY A 11 11.42 9.69 -7.87
CA GLY A 11 11.30 8.75 -8.99
C GLY A 11 9.91 8.13 -9.18
N ILE A 12 8.89 8.61 -8.47
CA ILE A 12 7.50 8.13 -8.59
C ILE A 12 6.59 9.30 -8.93
N HIS A 13 5.81 9.21 -10.01
CA HIS A 13 4.82 10.23 -10.32
C HIS A 13 3.71 10.23 -9.26
N GLY A 14 3.28 11.41 -8.82
CA GLY A 14 2.28 11.53 -7.76
C GLY A 14 0.97 10.82 -8.09
N ASP A 15 0.52 10.93 -9.35
CA ASP A 15 -0.74 10.33 -9.81
C ASP A 15 -0.73 8.80 -9.81
N ASP A 16 0.44 8.17 -9.84
CA ASP A 16 0.57 6.70 -9.92
C ASP A 16 0.62 6.05 -8.53
N ILE A 17 0.89 6.83 -7.47
CA ILE A 17 1.24 6.28 -6.15
C ILE A 17 0.11 5.45 -5.54
N GLU A 18 -1.14 5.88 -5.72
CA GLU A 18 -2.31 5.20 -5.18
C GLU A 18 -2.52 3.85 -5.89
N ALA A 19 -2.37 3.82 -7.21
CA ALA A 19 -2.45 2.59 -7.99
C ALA A 19 -1.32 1.61 -7.62
N MET A 20 -0.10 2.11 -7.43
CA MET A 20 1.05 1.31 -6.95
C MET A 20 0.78 0.71 -5.58
N ILE A 21 0.14 1.45 -4.66
CA ILE A 21 -0.22 0.94 -3.33
C ILE A 21 -1.18 -0.25 -3.45
N PHE A 22 -2.20 -0.19 -4.32
CA PHE A 22 -3.10 -1.32 -4.54
C PHE A 22 -2.40 -2.54 -5.14
N ALA A 23 -1.51 -2.33 -6.13
CA ALA A 23 -0.70 -3.40 -6.70
C ALA A 23 0.20 -4.05 -5.65
N TRP A 24 0.83 -3.24 -4.78
CA TRP A 24 1.62 -3.71 -3.67
C TRP A 24 0.78 -4.49 -2.66
N LEU A 25 -0.40 -4.01 -2.28
CA LEU A 25 -1.32 -4.73 -1.38
C LEU A 25 -1.75 -6.09 -1.96
N ALA A 26 -2.00 -6.17 -3.27
CA ALA A 26 -2.29 -7.43 -3.94
C ALA A 26 -1.10 -8.40 -3.86
N HIS A 27 0.14 -7.91 -4.05
CA HIS A 27 1.35 -8.70 -3.85
C HIS A 27 1.46 -9.22 -2.40
N LYS A 28 1.22 -8.37 -1.40
CA LYS A 28 1.21 -8.79 0.02
C LYS A 28 0.15 -9.86 0.28
N ARG A 29 -1.05 -9.74 -0.32
CA ARG A 29 -2.10 -10.76 -0.21
C ARG A 29 -1.68 -12.09 -0.81
N TRP A 30 -1.09 -12.06 -2.01
CA TRP A 30 -0.62 -13.25 -2.72
C TRP A 30 0.45 -14.02 -1.93
N HIS A 31 1.36 -13.30 -1.30
CA HIS A 31 2.43 -13.88 -0.47
C HIS A 31 2.02 -14.12 0.99
N ASN A 32 0.75 -13.90 1.33
CA ASN A 32 0.22 -14.07 2.68
C ASN A 32 0.98 -13.24 3.75
N GLU A 33 1.36 -12.01 3.40
CA GLU A 33 2.17 -11.12 4.22
C GLU A 33 1.30 -10.08 4.95
N THR A 34 1.56 -9.92 6.25
CA THR A 34 0.86 -8.93 7.08
C THR A 34 1.30 -7.50 6.77
N VAL A 35 0.36 -6.55 6.75
CA VAL A 35 0.64 -5.13 6.53
C VAL A 35 0.53 -4.36 7.86
N THR A 36 1.50 -3.50 8.14
CA THR A 36 1.61 -2.73 9.38
C THR A 36 0.78 -1.44 9.34
N LEU A 37 -0.55 -1.55 9.42
CA LEU A 37 -1.45 -0.38 9.37
C LEU A 37 -2.22 -0.10 10.66
N LYS A 38 -2.09 -0.91 11.72
CA LYS A 38 -2.89 -0.73 12.95
C LYS A 38 -2.74 0.66 13.60
N SER A 39 -1.55 1.25 13.52
CA SER A 39 -1.25 2.56 14.12
C SER A 39 -1.96 3.72 13.41
N VAL A 40 -2.32 3.54 12.13
CA VAL A 40 -2.97 4.56 11.31
C VAL A 40 -4.46 4.27 11.10
N THR A 41 -4.90 3.01 11.16
CA THR A 41 -6.31 2.63 10.98
C THR A 41 -7.10 2.49 12.29
N GLY A 42 -6.41 2.38 13.42
CA GLY A 42 -7.04 2.08 14.72
C GLY A 42 -7.47 0.61 14.87
N ALA A 43 -7.10 -0.27 13.94
CA ALA A 43 -7.37 -1.70 14.07
C ALA A 43 -6.68 -2.32 15.29
N THR A 44 -7.27 -3.36 15.87
CA THR A 44 -6.72 -4.04 17.06
C THR A 44 -5.41 -4.79 16.79
N LYS A 45 -5.17 -5.17 15.52
CA LYS A 45 -3.94 -5.86 15.08
C LYS A 45 -3.63 -5.56 13.61
N ASN A 46 -2.36 -5.74 13.25
CA ASN A 46 -1.95 -5.81 11.86
C ASN A 46 -2.47 -7.11 11.24
N THR A 47 -2.84 -7.05 9.96
CA THR A 47 -3.41 -8.22 9.26
C THR A 47 -3.04 -8.22 7.79
N ILE A 48 -3.33 -9.33 7.12
CA ILE A 48 -3.33 -9.46 5.67
C ILE A 48 -4.62 -8.81 5.15
N LEU A 49 -4.52 -8.03 4.06
CA LEU A 49 -5.64 -7.29 3.47
C LEU A 49 -6.07 -7.89 2.14
N GLY A 50 -7.34 -7.69 1.76
CA GLY A 50 -7.89 -8.10 0.46
C GLY A 50 -8.40 -9.53 0.38
N GLY A 51 -8.91 -9.91 -0.80
CA GLY A 51 -9.43 -11.23 -1.13
C GLY A 51 -8.86 -11.72 -2.47
N ILE A 52 -8.79 -13.04 -2.67
CA ILE A 52 -8.38 -13.64 -3.94
C ILE A 52 -9.65 -14.07 -4.67
N TYR A 53 -9.88 -13.48 -5.84
CA TYR A 53 -10.95 -13.86 -6.76
C TYR A 53 -10.27 -14.55 -7.93
N ALA A 54 -10.37 -15.88 -7.99
CA ALA A 54 -9.72 -16.66 -9.03
C ALA A 54 -10.31 -16.29 -10.41
N ALA A 55 -9.45 -16.22 -11.42
CA ALA A 55 -9.92 -16.19 -12.81
C ALA A 55 -10.69 -17.49 -13.07
N GLY A 56 -11.97 -17.36 -13.43
CA GLY A 56 -12.81 -18.46 -13.87
C GLY A 56 -12.49 -18.89 -15.30
#